data_AF-A0A2M7WZD4-F1
#
_entry.id   AF-A0A2M7WZD4-F1
#
_cell.length_a   1.000
_cell.length_b   1.000
_cell.length_c   1.000
_cell.angle_alpha   90.00
_cell.angle_beta   90.00
_cell.angle_gamma   90.00
#
_symmetry.space_group_name_H-M   'P 1'
#
loop_
_entity.id
_entity.type
_entity.pdbx_description
1 polymer ?
#
loop_
_entity_poly.entity_id
_entity_poly.type
_entity_poly.pdbx_seq_one_letter_code
_entity_poly.pdbx_strand_id
1 'polypeptide(L)'
;MAEEKTADARQEFGLNQAQLREQDPERDVALDRIEAKLVSLSRRRTGERVLTLDNGQIWLLTEVTSKGQLRVGDAVQIRTAALGSFMLITPARVPLRARRLQ
;
A
#
# COMPACT_ATOMS: atom_id res chain seq x y z
N MET A 1 -46.80 -34.21 2.39
CA MET A 1 -45.37 -34.47 2.63
C MET A 1 -44.61 -33.24 2.16
N ALA A 2 -43.92 -32.56 3.08
CA ALA A 2 -42.87 -31.52 2.97
C ALA A 2 -43.08 -30.38 1.93
N GLU A 3 -43.31 -29.12 2.28
CA GLU A 3 -42.56 -28.15 3.11
C GLU A 3 -41.29 -27.58 2.43
N GLU A 4 -41.34 -26.26 2.19
CA GLU A 4 -40.26 -25.25 2.11
C GLU A 4 -39.15 -25.31 1.04
N LYS A 5 -39.03 -24.25 0.23
CA LYS A 5 -38.07 -23.15 0.53
C LYS A 5 -38.13 -21.98 -0.48
N THR A 6 -38.46 -20.80 0.06
CA THR A 6 -37.82 -19.48 -0.14
C THR A 6 -37.41 -19.06 -1.57
N ALA A 7 -38.03 -18.04 -2.18
CA ALA A 7 -37.97 -16.63 -1.77
C ALA A 7 -36.56 -16.20 -1.35
N ASP A 8 -35.63 -16.05 -2.29
CA ASP A 8 -34.43 -15.21 -2.12
C ASP A 8 -33.73 -14.97 -3.48
N ALA A 9 -34.41 -14.29 -4.39
CA ALA A 9 -33.82 -13.82 -5.66
C ALA A 9 -33.64 -12.29 -5.67
N ARG A 10 -33.63 -11.65 -4.49
CA ARG A 10 -33.64 -10.18 -4.35
C ARG A 10 -32.81 -9.68 -3.17
N GLN A 11 -31.68 -10.29 -2.81
CA GLN A 11 -30.81 -9.76 -1.75
C GLN A 11 -29.31 -10.00 -2.00
N GLU A 12 -28.81 -9.83 -3.22
CA GLU A 12 -27.36 -9.96 -3.49
C GLU A 12 -26.76 -8.75 -4.24
N PHE A 13 -27.45 -7.61 -4.25
CA PHE A 13 -27.01 -6.41 -5.00
C PHE A 13 -26.43 -5.27 -4.16
N GLY A 14 -26.07 -5.55 -2.92
CA GLY A 14 -25.35 -4.61 -2.08
C GLY A 14 -24.69 -5.37 -0.96
N LEU A 15 -23.49 -4.95 -0.55
CA LEU A 15 -22.68 -5.52 0.55
C LEU A 15 -21.66 -6.58 0.13
N ASN A 16 -20.75 -6.33 -0.83
CA ASN A 16 -19.42 -6.94 -0.68
C ASN A 16 -18.23 -6.27 -1.40
N GLN A 17 -18.23 -4.94 -1.59
CA GLN A 17 -16.98 -4.25 -2.00
C GLN A 17 -16.31 -3.47 -0.85
N ALA A 18 -17.06 -3.11 0.19
CA ALA A 18 -16.51 -2.45 1.36
C ALA A 18 -15.81 -3.45 2.30
N GLN A 19 -16.34 -4.66 2.45
CA GLN A 19 -15.89 -5.64 3.46
C GLN A 19 -14.66 -6.47 3.02
N LEU A 20 -14.37 -6.55 1.71
CA LEU A 20 -13.14 -7.18 1.20
C LEU A 20 -11.88 -6.33 1.45
N ARG A 21 -12.01 -5.08 1.89
CA ARG A 21 -10.86 -4.24 2.28
C ARG A 21 -10.48 -4.41 3.75
N GLU A 22 -11.33 -5.06 4.55
CA GLU A 22 -11.20 -5.14 6.01
C GLU A 22 -10.62 -6.48 6.49
N GLN A 23 -10.22 -7.38 5.58
CA GLN A 23 -9.74 -8.73 5.90
C GLN A 23 -8.33 -9.01 5.38
N ASP A 24 -7.36 -8.14 5.69
CA ASP A 24 -5.96 -8.59 5.78
C ASP A 24 -5.44 -8.33 7.21
N PRO A 25 -5.79 -9.19 8.18
CA PRO A 25 -5.25 -9.13 9.54
C PRO A 25 -3.82 -9.70 9.66
N GLU A 26 -3.16 -10.07 8.54
CA GLU A 26 -1.80 -10.67 8.55
C GLU A 26 -0.68 -9.67 8.20
N ARG A 27 -1.01 -8.43 7.82
CA ARG A 27 -0.01 -7.38 7.51
C ARG A 27 0.09 -6.24 8.53
N ASP A 28 -0.44 -6.44 9.73
CA ASP A 28 -0.15 -5.60 10.90
C ASP A 28 1.19 -6.02 11.53
N VAL A 29 2.27 -6.01 10.73
CA VAL A 29 3.62 -6.01 11.31
C VAL A 29 3.75 -4.65 11.98
N ALA A 30 3.64 -4.60 13.30
CA ALA A 30 3.74 -3.41 14.15
C ALA A 30 4.62 -2.31 13.51
N LEU A 31 3.97 -1.36 12.85
CA LEU A 31 4.56 -0.60 11.74
C LEU A 31 5.27 0.66 12.25
N ASP A 32 6.20 0.53 13.19
CA ASP A 32 7.08 1.68 13.49
C ASP A 32 8.07 1.87 12.33
N ARG A 33 8.53 0.75 11.74
CA ARG A 33 9.52 0.73 10.67
C ARG A 33 9.42 -0.53 9.80
N ILE A 34 9.50 -0.35 8.49
CA ILE A 34 9.62 -1.39 7.46
C ILE A 34 10.97 -1.21 6.77
N GLU A 35 11.72 -2.29 6.59
CA GLU A 35 12.94 -2.31 5.78
C GLU A 35 12.72 -3.29 4.64
N ALA A 36 12.90 -2.82 3.40
CA ALA A 36 12.63 -3.63 2.21
C ALA A 36 13.48 -3.17 1.04
N LYS A 37 13.61 -4.03 0.02
CA LYS A 37 14.29 -3.72 -1.23
C LYS A 37 13.29 -3.28 -2.28
N LEU A 38 13.67 -2.29 -3.06
CA LEU A 38 12.89 -1.83 -4.20
C LEU A 38 12.99 -2.84 -5.35
N VAL A 39 11.89 -3.48 -5.74
CA VAL A 39 11.87 -4.43 -6.87
C VAL A 39 11.32 -3.80 -8.15
N SER A 40 10.50 -2.76 -8.04
CA SER A 40 10.01 -2.01 -9.21
C SER A 40 9.85 -0.53 -8.89
N LEU A 41 10.18 0.30 -9.86
CA LEU A 41 10.02 1.75 -9.79
C LEU A 41 9.34 2.24 -11.06
N SER A 42 8.14 2.81 -10.91
CA SER A 42 7.37 3.43 -11.99
C SER A 42 7.09 4.90 -11.70
N ARG A 43 6.84 5.70 -12.73
CA ARG A 43 6.39 7.08 -12.60
C ARG A 43 4.99 7.22 -13.17
N ARG A 44 4.11 7.90 -12.42
CA ARG A 44 2.79 8.30 -12.91
C ARG A 44 2.94 9.47 -13.88
N ARG A 45 1.92 9.69 -14.70
CA ARG A 45 1.83 10.86 -15.60
C ARG A 45 1.85 12.18 -14.82
N THR A 46 1.44 12.17 -13.56
CA THR A 46 1.47 13.29 -12.61
C THR A 46 2.87 13.57 -12.03
N GLY A 47 3.87 12.74 -12.34
CA GLY A 47 5.25 12.88 -11.84
C GLY A 47 5.53 12.16 -10.52
N GLU A 48 4.48 11.65 -9.84
CA GLU A 48 4.62 10.83 -8.63
C GLU A 48 5.31 9.50 -8.93
N ARG A 49 6.06 8.97 -7.97
CA ARG A 49 6.80 7.71 -8.11
C ARG A 49 6.08 6.58 -7.38
N VAL A 50 5.85 5.47 -8.06
CA VAL A 50 5.26 4.24 -7.51
C VAL A 50 6.38 3.22 -7.31
N LEU A 51 6.46 2.67 -6.12
CA LEU A 51 7.45 1.70 -5.70
C LEU A 51 6.75 0.39 -5.39
N THR A 52 7.32 -0.70 -5.87
CA THR A 52 6.99 -2.06 -5.42
C THR A 52 8.17 -2.58 -4.65
N LEU A 53 7.93 -3.06 -3.44
CA LEU A 53 8.93 -3.61 -2.54
C LEU A 53 8.97 -5.14 -2.65
N ASP A 54 10.08 -5.76 -2.23
CA ASP A 54 10.27 -7.21 -2.32
C ASP A 54 9.27 -8.00 -1.46
N ASN A 55 8.78 -7.39 -0.38
CA ASN A 55 7.71 -7.93 0.44
C ASN A 55 6.30 -7.80 -0.18
N GLY A 56 6.23 -7.38 -1.45
CA GLY A 56 4.99 -7.22 -2.21
C GLY A 56 4.19 -5.96 -1.91
N GLN A 57 4.65 -5.09 -1.00
CA GLN A 57 3.95 -3.84 -0.70
C GLN A 57 4.16 -2.81 -1.81
N ILE A 58 3.13 -2.01 -2.08
CA ILE A 58 3.16 -0.95 -3.09
C ILE A 58 3.00 0.40 -2.43
N TRP A 59 3.95 1.31 -2.70
CA TRP A 59 4.02 2.63 -2.10
C TRP A 59 4.06 3.72 -3.16
N LEU A 60 3.40 4.83 -2.86
CA LEU A 60 3.39 6.03 -3.70
C LEU A 60 4.17 7.13 -2.99
N LEU A 61 5.21 7.67 -3.62
CA LEU A 61 5.83 8.91 -3.19
C LEU A 61 4.96 10.07 -3.66
N THR A 62 4.39 10.79 -2.71
CA THR A 62 3.46 11.91 -2.97
C THR A 62 4.18 13.20 -3.33
N GLU A 63 5.50 13.26 -3.08
CA GLU A 63 6.34 14.39 -3.46
C GLU A 63 6.89 14.23 -4.89
N VAL A 64 6.50 15.15 -5.78
CA VAL A 64 7.08 15.27 -7.12
C VAL A 64 8.40 16.01 -7.01
N THR A 65 9.48 15.25 -6.77
CA THR A 65 10.84 15.79 -6.60
C THR A 65 11.88 14.90 -7.26
N SER A 66 12.95 15.52 -7.77
CA SER A 66 14.14 14.83 -8.28
C SER A 66 15.08 14.36 -7.15
N LYS A 67 14.81 14.76 -5.90
CA LYS A 67 15.58 14.32 -4.73
C LYS A 67 15.29 12.87 -4.37
N GLY A 68 16.26 12.23 -3.70
CA GLY A 68 16.14 10.84 -3.26
C GLY A 68 15.97 9.90 -4.44
N GLN A 69 16.99 9.86 -5.30
CA GLN A 69 17.01 8.96 -6.45
C GLN A 69 16.94 7.51 -5.94
N LEU A 70 16.11 6.72 -6.60
CA LEU A 70 15.85 5.32 -6.28
C LEU A 70 16.09 4.47 -7.52
N ARG A 71 16.64 3.28 -7.32
CA ARG A 71 16.87 2.26 -8.34
C ARG A 71 16.37 0.92 -7.84
N VAL A 72 15.97 0.06 -8.76
CA VAL A 72 15.66 -1.34 -8.42
C VAL A 72 16.90 -1.97 -7.79
N GLY A 73 16.70 -2.67 -6.67
CA GLY A 73 17.74 -3.24 -5.81
C GLY A 73 18.08 -2.40 -4.58
N ASP A 74 17.69 -1.12 -4.53
CA ASP A 74 17.98 -0.26 -3.38
C ASP A 74 17.21 -0.70 -2.13
N ALA A 75 17.91 -0.69 -0.99
CA ALA A 75 17.28 -0.84 0.31
C ALA A 75 16.62 0.47 0.73
N VAL A 76 15.33 0.42 1.04
CA VAL A 76 14.55 1.55 1.52
C VAL A 76 13.99 1.24 2.90
N GLN A 77 13.87 2.30 3.69
CA GLN A 77 13.20 2.24 4.98
C GLN A 77 11.90 3.02 4.91
N ILE A 78 10.80 2.47 5.43
CA ILE A 78 9.54 3.21 5.58
C ILE A 78 9.22 3.27 7.05
N ARG A 79 8.91 4.45 7.55
CA ARG A 79 8.52 4.66 8.94
C ARG A 79 7.26 5.48 9.03
N THR A 80 6.54 5.31 10.12
CA THR A 80 5.38 6.13 10.42
C THR A 80 5.85 7.50 10.89
N ALA A 81 5.20 8.56 10.40
CA ALA A 81 5.42 9.94 10.79
C ALA A 81 4.18 10.45 11.54
N ALA A 82 4.22 11.70 12.02
CA ALA A 82 3.10 12.28 12.75
C ALA A 82 1.80 12.20 11.93
N LEU A 83 0.67 12.05 12.64
CA LEU A 83 -0.69 12.08 12.07
C LEU A 83 -0.98 10.95 11.04
N GLY A 84 -0.38 9.77 11.21
CA GLY A 84 -0.66 8.60 10.34
C GLY A 84 -0.10 8.75 8.92
N SER A 85 0.86 9.67 8.74
CA SER A 85 1.61 9.77 7.48
C SER A 85 2.78 8.78 7.47
N PHE A 86 3.32 8.45 6.30
CA PHE A 86 4.51 7.61 6.18
C PHE A 86 5.64 8.37 5.52
N MET A 87 6.87 8.10 5.96
CA MET A 87 8.09 8.58 5.33
C MET A 87 8.94 7.41 4.85
N LEU A 88 9.30 7.45 3.57
CA LEU A 88 10.32 6.59 2.98
C LEU A 88 11.67 7.29 3.07
N ILE A 89 12.66 6.61 3.65
CA ILE A 89 14.05 6.97 3.69
C ILE A 89 14.76 6.22 2.56
N THR A 90 15.31 6.99 1.62
CA THR A 90 16.11 6.46 0.52
C THR A 90 17.52 6.04 0.97
N PRO A 91 18.28 5.27 0.18
CA PRO A 91 19.67 4.93 0.50
C PRO A 91 20.56 6.15 0.73
N ALA A 92 20.27 7.25 0.02
CA ALA A 92 20.93 8.54 0.18
C ALA A 92 20.49 9.29 1.46
N ARG A 93 19.75 8.63 2.37
CA ARG A 93 19.18 9.19 3.61
C ARG A 93 18.25 10.39 3.39
N VAL A 94 17.71 10.54 2.18
CA VAL A 94 16.71 11.57 1.88
C VAL A 94 15.34 11.04 2.30
N PRO A 95 14.63 11.73 3.22
CA PRO A 95 13.25 11.41 3.56
C PRO A 95 12.30 11.91 2.48
N LEU A 96 11.33 11.08 2.12
CA LEU A 96 10.27 11.38 1.16
C LEU A 96 8.93 10.91 1.72
N ARG A 97 7.88 11.71 1.56
CA ARG A 97 6.51 11.33 1.96
C ARG A 97 6.01 10.20 1.08
N ALA A 98 5.47 9.18 1.73
CA ALA A 98 4.94 7.99 1.11
C ALA A 98 3.50 7.75 1.56
N ARG A 99 2.72 7.12 0.68
CA ARG A 99 1.39 6.59 0.98
C ARG A 99 1.34 5.14 0.51
N ARG A 100 0.84 4.24 1.37
CA ARG A 100 0.63 2.85 0.99
C ARG A 100 -0.55 2.75 0.02
N LEU A 101 -0.37 1.96 -1.04
CA LEU A 101 -1.43 1.65 -2.00
C LEU A 101 -1.98 0.24 -1.78
N GLN A 102 -1.10 -0.74 -1.51
CA GLN A 102 -1.40 -2.15 -1.22
C GLN A 102 -0.33 -2.71 -0.26
#